data_AF-A0A661DV48-F1
#
_entry.id   AF-A0A661DV48-F1
#
_cell.length_a   1.000
_cell.length_b   1.000
_cell.length_c   1.000
_cell.angle_alpha   90.00
_cell.angle_beta   90.00
_cell.angle_gamma   90.00
#
_symmetry.space_group_name_H-M   'P 1'
#
loop_
_entity.id
_entity.type
_entity.pdbx_description
1 polymer ?
#
loop_
_entity_poly.entity_id
_entity_poly.type
_entity_poly.pdbx_seq_one_letter_code
_entity_poly.pdbx_strand_id
1 'polypeptide(L)'
;MEWETVIGLEIHTQLATKSKIFSAASTTYGAEPNTQACAVDLGLPGVLPVLNAEVVRMAAMFGLATHSTVAPRSVFARKNYFYPDLPKGYQISQFELPIVHDGYLDIELEDGSSKRIGITRAHLEEDAGKSLHESFQGKTGVDLNRAGTPLLEIVSEPDIRSAKEAVAYMKKIHSLVRYLDISDGNMQEGSFRCDAN
;
A
#
# COMPACT_ATOMS: atom_id res chain seq x y z
N MET A 1 -24.67 24.01 11.96
CA MET A 1 -23.69 24.08 10.85
C MET A 1 -24.46 23.78 9.56
N GLU A 2 -24.26 24.58 8.52
CA GLU A 2 -24.94 24.41 7.21
C GLU A 2 -24.21 23.44 6.27
N TRP A 3 -22.96 23.10 6.58
CA TRP A 3 -22.11 22.24 5.76
C TRP A 3 -21.58 21.06 6.57
N GLU A 4 -21.47 19.91 5.91
CA GLU A 4 -20.86 18.69 6.46
C GLU A 4 -19.64 18.33 5.60
N THR A 5 -18.49 18.16 6.26
CA THR A 5 -17.28 17.68 5.62
C THR A 5 -17.33 16.16 5.54
N VAL A 6 -17.09 15.57 4.37
CA VAL A 6 -17.04 14.12 4.15
C VAL A 6 -15.66 13.78 3.60
N ILE A 7 -14.91 12.92 4.28
CA ILE A 7 -13.52 12.58 3.93
C ILE A 7 -13.38 11.06 3.82
N GLY A 8 -12.62 10.61 2.81
CA GLY A 8 -12.12 9.24 2.69
C GLY A 8 -10.59 9.23 2.59
N LEU A 9 -9.94 8.22 3.16
CA LEU A 9 -8.48 8.08 3.11
C LEU A 9 -8.08 6.80 2.37
N GLU A 10 -7.07 6.94 1.51
CA GLU A 10 -6.43 5.84 0.79
C GLU A 10 -4.98 5.73 1.29
N ILE A 11 -4.69 4.66 2.04
CA ILE A 11 -3.40 4.49 2.73
C ILE A 11 -2.64 3.35 2.06
N HIS A 12 -1.45 3.63 1.54
CA HIS A 12 -0.55 2.62 1.02
C HIS A 12 0.51 2.27 2.07
N THR A 13 0.49 1.02 2.54
CA THR A 13 1.46 0.50 3.51
C THR A 13 2.41 -0.48 2.84
N GLN A 14 3.72 -0.19 2.87
CA GLN A 14 4.75 -1.10 2.41
C GLN A 14 4.92 -2.26 3.39
N LEU A 15 4.80 -3.50 2.90
CA LEU A 15 4.91 -4.69 3.74
C LEU A 15 6.38 -5.04 3.99
N ALA A 16 6.73 -5.29 5.26
CA ALA A 16 8.07 -5.59 5.76
C ALA A 16 8.52 -7.03 5.44
N THR A 17 8.44 -7.42 4.16
CA THR A 17 8.91 -8.71 3.65
C THR A 17 10.37 -8.62 3.18
N LYS A 18 11.06 -9.76 3.10
CA LYS A 18 12.47 -9.81 2.62
C LYS A 18 12.61 -9.76 1.11
N SER A 19 11.57 -10.20 0.38
CA SER A 19 11.56 -10.26 -1.08
C SER A 19 10.30 -9.60 -1.62
N LYS A 20 10.38 -9.10 -2.85
CA LYS A 20 9.29 -8.45 -3.57
C LYS A 20 8.02 -9.32 -3.69
N ILE A 21 6.91 -8.71 -4.08
CA ILE A 21 5.60 -9.40 -4.10
C ILE A 21 5.54 -10.47 -5.20
N PHE A 22 6.23 -10.25 -6.31
CA PHE A 22 6.18 -11.12 -7.50
C PHE A 22 7.55 -11.64 -7.95
N SER A 23 8.62 -11.30 -7.22
CA SER A 23 9.99 -11.69 -7.54
C SER A 23 10.82 -11.94 -6.28
N ALA A 24 11.98 -12.59 -6.44
CA ALA A 24 12.88 -12.90 -5.33
C ALA A 24 13.85 -11.76 -4.98
N ALA A 25 13.78 -10.62 -5.67
CA ALA A 25 14.67 -9.49 -5.39
C ALA A 25 14.37 -8.85 -4.03
N SER A 26 15.39 -8.22 -3.44
CA SER A 26 15.31 -7.61 -2.11
C SER A 26 14.38 -6.39 -2.09
N THR A 27 13.89 -6.07 -0.89
CA THR A 27 13.10 -4.88 -0.55
C THR A 27 13.88 -3.88 0.32
N THR A 28 15.17 -4.14 0.57
CA THR A 28 15.99 -3.34 1.50
C THR A 28 16.17 -1.91 0.99
N TYR A 29 15.76 -0.94 1.82
CA TYR A 29 15.92 0.48 1.54
C TYR A 29 17.40 0.92 1.41
N GLY A 30 17.64 1.94 0.59
CA GLY A 30 18.94 2.62 0.51
C GLY A 30 20.02 1.95 -0.36
N ALA A 31 19.67 0.96 -1.17
CA ALA A 31 20.60 0.33 -2.11
C ALA A 31 20.95 1.23 -3.31
N GLU A 32 22.09 0.94 -3.95
CA GLU A 32 22.51 1.62 -5.18
C GLU A 32 21.45 1.43 -6.29
N PRO A 33 21.22 2.45 -7.15
CA PRO A 33 20.15 2.40 -8.15
C PRO A 33 20.18 1.14 -9.04
N ASN A 34 19.02 0.53 -9.24
CA ASN A 34 18.81 -0.65 -10.07
C ASN A 34 19.60 -1.92 -9.66
N THR A 35 20.10 -2.02 -8.43
CA THR A 35 20.81 -3.22 -7.93
C THR A 35 19.89 -4.27 -7.29
N GLN A 36 18.65 -3.90 -6.96
CA GLN A 36 17.61 -4.76 -6.41
C GLN A 36 16.47 -4.99 -7.41
N ALA A 37 16.77 -4.99 -8.71
CA ALA A 37 15.79 -5.25 -9.77
C ALA A 37 16.20 -6.46 -10.60
N CYS A 38 15.36 -7.49 -10.64
CA CYS A 38 15.54 -8.65 -11.50
C CYS A 38 14.70 -8.54 -12.78
N ALA A 39 14.80 -9.53 -13.68
CA ALA A 39 14.07 -9.53 -14.95
C ALA A 39 12.54 -9.32 -14.81
N VAL A 40 11.94 -9.85 -13.73
CA VAL A 40 10.50 -9.67 -13.43
C VAL A 40 10.20 -8.22 -13.09
N ASP A 41 11.02 -7.61 -12.24
CA ASP A 41 10.84 -6.22 -11.79
C ASP A 41 11.06 -5.26 -12.96
N LEU A 42 12.01 -5.57 -13.85
CA LEU A 42 12.31 -4.81 -15.06
C LEU A 42 11.25 -4.99 -16.17
N GLY A 43 10.26 -5.87 -15.99
CA GLY A 43 9.22 -6.12 -16.99
C GLY A 43 9.76 -6.67 -18.31
N LEU A 44 10.82 -7.47 -18.29
CA LEU A 44 11.43 -8.00 -19.52
C LEU A 44 10.49 -8.99 -20.25
N PRO A 45 10.59 -9.11 -21.58
CA PRO A 45 9.78 -10.06 -22.34
C PRO A 45 9.95 -11.52 -21.85
N GLY A 46 8.84 -12.22 -21.63
CA GLY A 46 8.81 -13.65 -21.28
C GLY A 46 8.87 -13.97 -19.78
N VAL A 47 8.97 -12.97 -18.90
CA VAL A 47 8.94 -13.18 -17.44
C VAL A 47 7.53 -13.42 -16.91
N LEU A 48 7.42 -14.09 -15.76
CA LEU A 48 6.14 -14.40 -15.11
C LEU A 48 6.21 -14.03 -13.61
N PRO A 49 5.15 -13.45 -13.04
CA PRO A 49 5.09 -13.13 -11.62
C PRO A 49 4.80 -14.37 -10.77
N VAL A 50 5.43 -14.48 -9.60
CA VAL A 50 5.14 -15.53 -8.60
C VAL A 50 4.85 -14.88 -7.26
N LEU A 51 3.63 -15.05 -6.74
CA LEU A 51 3.17 -14.40 -5.52
C LEU A 51 3.99 -14.83 -4.29
N ASN A 52 4.41 -13.84 -3.51
CA ASN A 52 5.05 -14.02 -2.22
C ASN A 52 4.02 -14.50 -1.16
N ALA A 53 4.25 -15.67 -0.57
CA ALA A 53 3.33 -16.23 0.43
C ALA A 53 3.20 -15.37 1.70
N GLU A 54 4.26 -14.64 2.07
CA GLU A 54 4.28 -13.84 3.29
C GLU A 54 3.36 -12.62 3.18
N VAL A 55 3.21 -12.03 1.99
CA VAL A 55 2.32 -10.87 1.81
C VAL A 55 0.84 -11.25 2.03
N VAL A 56 0.46 -12.47 1.66
CA VAL A 56 -0.88 -13.01 1.88
C VAL A 56 -1.14 -13.19 3.38
N ARG A 57 -0.16 -13.73 4.10
CA ARG A 57 -0.22 -13.90 5.57
C ARG A 57 -0.38 -12.56 6.27
N MET A 58 0.43 -11.55 5.91
CA MET A 58 0.38 -10.20 6.48
C MET A 58 -0.95 -9.49 6.20
N ALA A 59 -1.47 -9.58 4.97
CA ALA A 59 -2.77 -9.01 4.62
C ALA A 59 -3.92 -9.68 5.38
N ALA A 60 -3.92 -11.01 5.51
CA ALA A 60 -4.91 -11.72 6.31
C ALA A 60 -4.86 -11.34 7.80
N MET A 61 -3.66 -11.17 8.37
CA MET A 61 -3.50 -10.65 9.74
C MET A 61 -4.11 -9.27 9.90
N PHE A 62 -3.85 -8.35 8.96
CA PHE A 62 -4.44 -7.02 8.98
C PHE A 62 -5.98 -7.10 8.93
N GLY A 63 -6.53 -7.93 8.05
CA GLY A 63 -7.98 -8.14 7.95
C GLY A 63 -8.60 -8.60 9.26
N LEU A 64 -8.02 -9.62 9.90
CA LEU A 64 -8.49 -10.11 11.21
C LEU A 64 -8.40 -9.03 12.30
N ALA A 65 -7.31 -8.25 12.32
CA ALA A 65 -7.09 -7.22 13.32
C ALA A 65 -7.99 -5.98 13.15
N THR A 66 -8.61 -5.83 11.99
CA THR A 66 -9.53 -4.73 11.65
C THR A 66 -10.99 -5.19 11.55
N HIS A 67 -11.30 -6.36 12.12
CA HIS A 67 -12.66 -6.94 12.07
C HIS A 67 -13.21 -7.10 10.64
N SER A 68 -12.33 -7.19 9.65
CA SER A 68 -12.68 -7.32 8.25
C SER A 68 -12.94 -8.78 7.89
N THR A 69 -13.63 -9.00 6.78
CA THR A 69 -13.69 -10.31 6.12
C THR A 69 -12.41 -10.55 5.33
N VAL A 70 -11.72 -11.66 5.62
CA VAL A 70 -10.63 -12.18 4.78
C VAL A 70 -11.24 -13.10 3.71
N ALA A 71 -11.13 -12.71 2.45
CA ALA A 71 -11.80 -13.41 1.36
C ALA A 71 -11.23 -14.83 1.16
N PRO A 72 -12.06 -15.88 1.05
CA PRO A 72 -11.59 -17.24 0.75
C PRO A 72 -11.02 -17.35 -0.68
N ARG A 73 -11.35 -16.38 -1.53
CA ARG A 73 -10.85 -16.23 -2.90
C ARG A 73 -10.69 -14.74 -3.20
N SER A 74 -9.50 -14.34 -3.62
CA SER A 74 -9.20 -13.03 -4.18
C SER A 74 -8.53 -13.17 -5.55
N VAL A 75 -8.55 -12.11 -6.37
CA VAL A 75 -8.00 -12.15 -7.74
C VAL A 75 -7.14 -10.91 -7.98
N PHE A 76 -5.91 -11.14 -8.44
CA PHE A 76 -5.07 -10.07 -8.96
C PHE A 76 -5.52 -9.65 -10.36
N ALA A 77 -5.61 -8.34 -10.57
CA ALA A 77 -5.95 -7.67 -11.81
C ALA A 77 -4.77 -6.80 -12.29
N ARG A 78 -4.82 -6.38 -13.56
CA ARG A 78 -3.84 -5.47 -14.15
C ARG A 78 -4.44 -4.08 -14.29
N LYS A 79 -3.90 -3.10 -13.56
CA LYS A 79 -4.23 -1.68 -13.68
C LYS A 79 -3.28 -1.06 -14.70
N ASN A 80 -3.76 -0.82 -15.93
CA ASN A 80 -2.93 -0.45 -17.08
C ASN A 80 -2.76 1.07 -17.18
N TYR A 81 -1.51 1.55 -17.21
CA TYR A 81 -1.17 2.95 -17.46
C TYR A 81 0.30 3.07 -17.88
N PHE A 82 0.64 4.14 -18.61
CA PHE A 82 2.01 4.38 -19.06
C PHE A 82 2.68 5.40 -18.16
N TYR A 83 3.73 4.98 -17.47
CA TYR A 83 4.62 5.88 -16.73
C TYR A 83 6.04 5.28 -16.65
N PRO A 84 7.12 6.08 -16.68
CA PRO A 84 8.49 5.56 -16.79
C PRO A 84 8.94 4.64 -15.64
N ASP A 85 8.39 4.80 -14.44
CA ASP A 85 8.71 3.97 -13.28
C ASP A 85 7.85 2.69 -13.17
N LEU A 86 6.95 2.47 -14.15
CA LEU A 86 6.10 1.30 -14.25
C LEU A 86 6.51 0.44 -15.46
N PRO A 87 7.51 -0.44 -15.31
CA PRO A 87 8.18 -1.10 -16.44
C PRO A 87 7.27 -2.02 -17.27
N LYS A 88 6.19 -2.55 -16.68
CA LYS A 88 5.28 -3.49 -17.34
C LYS A 88 4.17 -2.80 -18.15
N GLY A 89 3.99 -1.48 -18.01
CA GLY A 89 2.81 -0.76 -18.53
C GLY A 89 1.50 -1.09 -17.81
N TYR A 90 1.59 -1.86 -16.72
CA TYR A 90 0.50 -2.12 -15.79
C TYR A 90 1.05 -2.44 -14.40
N GLN A 91 0.28 -2.10 -13.38
CA GLN A 91 0.49 -2.49 -12.00
C GLN A 91 -0.36 -3.74 -11.72
N ILE A 92 0.23 -4.77 -11.13
CA ILE A 92 -0.51 -5.91 -10.60
C ILE A 92 -1.07 -5.51 -9.23
N SER A 93 -2.39 -5.40 -9.16
CA SER A 93 -3.16 -5.01 -7.97
C SER A 93 -4.39 -5.92 -7.84
N GLN A 94 -5.39 -5.59 -7.04
CA GLN A 94 -6.67 -6.32 -6.97
C GLN A 94 -7.83 -5.37 -7.28
N PHE A 95 -8.80 -5.81 -8.09
CA PHE A 95 -9.94 -4.99 -8.46
C PHE A 95 -11.23 -5.46 -7.78
N GLU A 96 -12.09 -6.25 -8.43
CA GLU A 96 -13.39 -6.60 -7.84
C GLU A 96 -13.31 -7.53 -6.62
N LEU A 97 -12.25 -8.33 -6.52
CA LEU A 97 -12.10 -9.38 -5.51
C LEU A 97 -10.85 -9.13 -4.64
N PRO A 98 -10.89 -8.18 -3.69
CA PRO A 98 -9.79 -7.91 -2.77
C PRO A 98 -9.63 -9.03 -1.73
N ILE A 99 -8.45 -9.12 -1.13
CA ILE A 99 -8.15 -10.10 -0.06
C ILE A 99 -8.84 -9.75 1.27
N VAL A 100 -9.07 -8.47 1.56
CA VAL A 100 -9.71 -7.99 2.79
C VAL A 100 -10.78 -6.94 2.45
N HIS A 101 -11.96 -7.04 3.04
CA HIS A 101 -13.06 -6.09 2.86
C HIS A 101 -14.03 -6.05 4.05
N ASP A 102 -14.89 -5.03 4.09
CA ASP A 102 -15.96 -4.85 5.09
C ASP A 102 -15.47 -4.87 6.55
N GLY A 103 -14.45 -4.06 6.83
CA GLY A 103 -13.87 -3.90 8.17
C GLY A 103 -14.25 -2.62 8.86
N TYR A 104 -13.66 -2.39 10.04
CA TYR A 104 -13.74 -1.12 10.74
C TYR A 104 -12.62 -0.94 11.75
N LEU A 105 -12.40 0.31 12.17
CA LEU A 105 -11.59 0.65 13.33
C LEU A 105 -12.26 1.70 14.21
N ASP A 106 -12.11 1.53 15.51
CA ASP A 106 -12.55 2.51 16.50
C ASP A 106 -11.38 3.47 16.79
N ILE A 107 -11.61 4.76 16.55
CA ILE A 107 -10.68 5.86 16.82
C ILE A 107 -11.07 6.59 18.10
N GLU A 108 -10.08 7.06 18.85
CA GLU A 108 -10.28 7.87 20.05
C GLU A 108 -10.09 9.35 19.71
N LEU A 109 -11.02 10.19 20.16
CA LEU A 109 -11.00 11.64 19.95
C LEU A 109 -10.50 12.38 21.20
N GLU A 110 -10.10 13.64 21.02
CA GLU A 110 -9.53 14.48 22.10
C GLU A 110 -10.50 14.70 23.27
N ASP A 111 -11.81 14.61 23.02
CA ASP A 111 -12.85 14.73 24.04
C ASP A 111 -13.12 13.42 24.81
N GLY A 112 -12.36 12.36 24.51
CA GLY A 112 -12.48 11.04 25.11
C GLY A 112 -13.59 10.18 24.51
N SER A 113 -14.35 10.69 23.53
CA SER A 113 -15.29 9.88 22.78
C SER A 113 -14.58 8.95 21.80
N SER A 114 -15.27 7.89 21.39
CA SER A 114 -14.81 6.99 20.33
C SER A 114 -15.74 7.06 19.14
N LYS A 115 -15.17 6.93 17.94
CA LYS A 115 -15.91 6.88 16.69
C LYS A 115 -15.44 5.68 15.87
N ARG A 116 -16.39 4.94 15.30
CA ARG A 116 -16.10 3.88 14.35
C ARG A 116 -15.95 4.44 12.94
N ILE A 117 -14.89 4.05 12.26
CA ILE A 117 -14.64 4.36 10.85
C ILE A 117 -14.59 3.04 10.08
N GLY A 118 -15.41 2.89 9.05
CA GLY A 118 -15.41 1.72 8.18
C GLY A 118 -14.12 1.60 7.36
N ILE A 119 -13.75 0.37 7.04
CA ILE A 119 -12.72 0.04 6.06
C ILE A 119 -13.43 -0.68 4.92
N THR A 120 -13.54 -0.02 3.77
CA THR A 120 -14.14 -0.62 2.58
C THR A 120 -13.35 -1.85 2.15
N ARG A 121 -12.01 -1.72 2.08
CA ARG A 121 -11.11 -2.77 1.59
C ARG A 121 -9.67 -2.55 2.02
N ALA A 122 -8.92 -3.64 2.09
CA ALA A 122 -7.46 -3.62 2.09
C ALA A 122 -6.95 -4.67 1.10
N HIS A 123 -6.12 -4.26 0.14
CA HIS A 123 -5.77 -5.15 -0.97
C HIS A 123 -4.29 -5.12 -1.33
N LEU A 124 -3.83 -6.25 -1.88
CA LEU A 124 -2.42 -6.43 -2.21
C LEU A 124 -2.10 -5.88 -3.58
N GLU A 125 -0.99 -5.18 -3.67
CA GLU A 125 -0.46 -4.69 -4.94
C GLU A 125 1.06 -4.54 -4.92
N GLU A 126 1.63 -4.20 -6.07
CA GLU A 126 3.06 -3.89 -6.22
C GLU A 126 3.30 -2.39 -6.33
N ASP A 127 4.39 -1.91 -5.74
CA ASP A 127 4.84 -0.52 -5.88
C ASP A 127 5.50 -0.28 -7.24
N ALA A 128 5.51 0.99 -7.64
CA ALA A 128 6.27 1.48 -8.78
C ALA A 128 7.72 1.82 -8.38
N GLY A 129 8.55 2.10 -9.39
CA GLY A 129 9.91 2.60 -9.19
C GLY A 129 9.96 4.03 -8.64
N LYS A 130 11.10 4.68 -8.85
CA LYS A 130 11.33 6.08 -8.47
C LYS A 130 11.91 6.84 -9.65
N SER A 131 11.34 8.01 -9.92
CA SER A 131 11.89 8.98 -10.86
C SER A 131 12.76 10.02 -10.13
N LEU A 132 13.93 10.32 -10.69
CA LEU A 132 14.90 11.28 -10.17
C LEU A 132 15.23 12.31 -11.27
N HIS A 133 15.03 13.58 -10.98
CA HIS A 133 15.24 14.67 -11.97
C HIS A 133 16.53 15.48 -11.72
N GLU A 134 17.16 15.33 -10.56
CA GLU A 134 18.30 16.14 -10.15
C GLU A 134 19.64 15.65 -10.74
N SER A 135 19.75 14.34 -11.01
CA SER A 135 21.02 13.71 -11.40
C SER A 135 21.33 13.78 -12.90
N PHE A 136 20.36 14.15 -13.73
CA PHE A 136 20.51 14.17 -15.20
C PHE A 136 19.90 15.44 -15.79
N GLN A 137 20.73 16.38 -16.24
CA GLN A 137 20.25 17.63 -16.84
C GLN A 137 19.29 17.38 -18.00
N GLY A 138 18.08 17.91 -17.88
CA GLY A 138 17.03 17.81 -18.90
C GLY A 138 16.49 16.40 -19.12
N LYS A 139 16.77 15.44 -18.22
CA LYS A 139 16.33 14.05 -18.32
C LYS A 139 15.78 13.55 -16.99
N THR A 140 15.18 12.37 -17.02
CA THR A 140 14.71 11.66 -15.82
C THR A 140 15.52 10.39 -15.68
N GLY A 141 16.15 10.21 -14.53
CA GLY A 141 16.72 8.93 -14.10
C GLY A 141 15.63 8.06 -13.49
N VAL A 142 15.58 6.79 -13.86
CA VAL A 142 14.63 5.82 -13.31
C VAL A 142 15.38 4.78 -12.49
N ASP A 143 15.02 4.67 -11.22
CA ASP A 143 15.47 3.61 -10.32
C ASP A 143 14.32 2.64 -10.05
N LEU A 144 14.50 1.38 -10.46
CA LEU A 144 13.53 0.31 -10.32
C LEU A 144 13.78 -0.58 -9.11
N ASN A 145 14.67 -0.20 -8.18
CA ASN A 145 14.85 -0.90 -6.90
C ASN A 145 13.54 -1.12 -6.17
N ARG A 146 12.65 -0.11 -6.14
CA ARG A 146 11.36 -0.18 -5.46
C ARG A 146 10.24 -0.84 -6.29
N ALA A 147 10.40 -0.94 -7.61
CA ALA A 147 9.38 -1.54 -8.47
C ALA A 147 9.17 -3.01 -8.08
N GLY A 148 7.94 -3.42 -7.77
CA GLY A 148 7.63 -4.78 -7.30
C GLY A 148 7.63 -4.94 -5.78
N THR A 149 7.95 -3.90 -4.99
CA THR A 149 7.84 -3.96 -3.53
C THR A 149 6.38 -4.17 -3.12
N PRO A 150 6.06 -5.02 -2.14
CA PRO A 150 4.67 -5.29 -1.79
C PRO A 150 4.02 -4.14 -1.04
N LEU A 151 2.81 -3.79 -1.44
CA LEU A 151 1.96 -2.83 -0.76
C LEU A 151 0.65 -3.48 -0.32
N LEU A 152 0.12 -2.97 0.79
CA LEU A 152 -1.27 -3.12 1.19
C LEU A 152 -1.95 -1.75 1.09
N GLU A 153 -2.84 -1.61 0.11
CA GLU A 153 -3.66 -0.40 -0.06
C GLU A 153 -4.94 -0.54 0.76
N ILE A 154 -5.09 0.31 1.77
CA ILE A 154 -6.18 0.33 2.74
C ILE A 154 -7.07 1.54 2.44
N VAL A 155 -8.33 1.28 2.09
CA VAL A 155 -9.31 2.31 1.72
C VAL A 155 -10.37 2.40 2.82
N SER A 156 -10.53 3.59 3.40
CA SER A 156 -11.58 3.84 4.38
C SER A 156 -12.94 4.06 3.70
N GLU A 157 -14.01 3.78 4.43
CA GLU A 157 -15.31 4.38 4.12
C GLU A 157 -15.24 5.90 4.27
N PRO A 158 -16.12 6.67 3.60
CA PRO A 158 -16.20 8.12 3.75
C PRO A 158 -16.94 8.49 5.04
N ASP A 159 -16.49 7.96 6.19
CA ASP A 159 -17.10 8.16 7.53
C ASP A 159 -16.44 9.29 8.32
N ILE A 160 -15.30 9.79 7.85
CA ILE A 160 -14.52 10.83 8.52
C ILE A 160 -15.18 12.20 8.28
N ARG A 161 -15.32 13.00 9.34
CA ARG A 161 -16.04 14.28 9.36
C ARG A 161 -15.19 15.48 9.75
N SER A 162 -13.93 15.28 10.07
CA SER A 162 -12.99 16.37 10.35
C SER A 162 -11.54 15.96 10.12
N ALA A 163 -10.66 16.95 9.94
CA ALA A 163 -9.22 16.72 9.86
C ALA A 163 -8.66 16.06 11.14
N LYS A 164 -9.24 16.35 12.31
CA LYS A 164 -8.84 15.71 13.57
C LYS A 164 -9.14 14.22 13.57
N GLU A 165 -10.32 13.83 13.09
CA GLU A 165 -10.70 12.43 12.91
C GLU A 165 -9.79 11.73 11.89
N ALA A 166 -9.45 12.39 10.77
CA ALA A 166 -8.52 11.85 9.77
C ALA A 166 -7.15 11.53 10.38
N VAL A 167 -6.59 12.45 11.16
CA VAL A 167 -5.32 12.24 11.88
C VAL A 167 -5.44 11.10 12.89
N ALA A 168 -6.54 11.02 13.65
CA ALA A 168 -6.75 9.95 14.61
C ALA A 168 -6.84 8.57 13.94
N TYR A 169 -7.57 8.46 12.82
CA TYR A 169 -7.65 7.25 12.02
C TYR A 169 -6.29 6.83 11.44
N MET A 170 -5.58 7.77 10.81
CA MET A 170 -4.25 7.49 10.24
C MET A 170 -3.25 7.04 11.32
N LYS A 171 -3.26 7.68 12.51
CA LYS A 171 -2.44 7.25 13.66
C LYS A 171 -2.82 5.86 14.15
N LYS A 172 -4.11 5.51 14.16
CA LYS A 172 -4.60 4.21 14.59
C LYS A 172 -4.15 3.11 13.61
N ILE A 173 -4.30 3.33 12.30
CA ILE A 173 -3.79 2.43 11.25
C ILE A 173 -2.27 2.27 11.38
N HIS A 174 -1.52 3.38 11.46
CA HIS A 174 -0.06 3.34 11.62
C HIS A 174 0.36 2.54 12.87
N SER A 175 -0.32 2.77 14.00
CA SER A 175 -0.04 2.02 15.23
C SER A 175 -0.33 0.54 15.08
N LEU A 176 -1.43 0.19 14.40
CA LEU A 176 -1.82 -1.19 14.14
C LEU A 176 -0.83 -1.92 13.24
N VAL A 177 -0.44 -1.34 12.10
CA VAL A 177 0.47 -2.01 11.16
C VAL A 177 1.85 -2.26 11.77
N ARG A 178 2.33 -1.35 12.64
CA ARG A 178 3.55 -1.55 13.42
C ARG A 178 3.37 -2.60 14.51
N TYR A 179 2.23 -2.62 15.20
CA TYR A 179 1.96 -3.60 16.25
C TYR A 179 1.86 -5.03 15.69
N LEU A 180 1.32 -5.17 14.48
CA LEU A 180 1.27 -6.44 13.75
C LEU A 180 2.61 -6.86 13.14
N ASP A 181 3.62 -5.99 13.21
CA ASP A 181 4.94 -6.17 12.58
C ASP A 181 4.84 -6.48 11.07
N ILE A 182 3.88 -5.83 10.39
CA ILE A 182 3.71 -5.97 8.93
C ILE A 182 4.32 -4.80 8.16
N SER A 183 4.66 -3.69 8.84
CA SER A 183 5.30 -2.51 8.26
C SER A 183 6.03 -1.71 9.34
N ASP A 184 7.13 -1.04 8.98
CA ASP A 184 7.84 -0.12 9.88
C ASP A 184 7.09 1.23 10.07
N GLY A 185 6.14 1.54 9.18
CA GLY A 185 5.33 2.76 9.25
C GLY A 185 6.06 4.07 8.94
N ASN A 186 7.31 4.03 8.48
CA ASN A 186 8.14 5.20 8.25
C ASN A 186 7.68 6.04 7.02
N MET A 187 6.95 7.12 7.30
CA MET A 187 6.52 8.07 6.28
C MET A 187 7.66 8.80 5.56
N GLN A 188 8.82 9.01 6.21
CA GLN A 188 9.96 9.70 5.59
C GLN A 188 10.64 8.84 4.53
N GLU A 189 10.67 7.53 4.75
CA GLU A 189 11.22 6.54 3.81
C GLU A 189 10.17 6.08 2.78
N GLY A 190 8.92 6.52 2.94
CA GLY A 190 7.81 6.27 2.02
C GLY A 190 7.14 4.90 2.22
N SER A 191 7.39 4.21 3.32
CA SER A 191 6.76 2.93 3.64
C SER A 191 5.33 3.07 4.14
N PHE A 192 4.89 4.29 4.45
CA PHE A 192 3.52 4.62 4.80
C PHE A 192 3.10 5.91 4.11
N ARG A 193 2.16 5.82 3.18
CA ARG A 193 1.66 6.94 2.36
C ARG A 193 0.15 7.05 2.54
N CYS A 194 -0.39 8.26 2.37
CA CYS A 194 -1.83 8.52 2.47
C CYS A 194 -2.24 9.59 1.49
N ASP A 195 -3.27 9.30 0.71
CA ASP A 195 -4.02 10.26 -0.09
C ASP A 195 -5.38 10.51 0.60
N ALA A 196 -5.86 11.74 0.51
CA ALA A 196 -7.12 12.16 1.12
C ALA A 196 -8.09 12.64 0.04
N ASN A 197 -9.33 12.16 0.11
CA ASN A 197 -10.44 12.50 -0.76
C ASN A 197 -11.50 13.31 0.00
#